data_AF-A0A438CX82-F1
#
_entry.id   AF-A0A438CX82-F1
#
_cell.length_a   1.000
_cell.length_b   1.000
_cell.length_c   1.000
_cell.angle_alpha   90.00
_cell.angle_beta   90.00
_cell.angle_gamma   90.00
#
_symmetry.space_group_name_H-M   'P 1'
#
loop_
_entity.id
_entity.type
_entity.pdbx_description
1 polymer ?
#
loop_
_entity_poly.entity_id
_entity_poly.type
_entity_poly.pdbx_seq_one_letter_code
_entity_poly.pdbx_strand_id
1 'polypeptide(L)'
;MEASQEKLQSDHKAFGWAATDSSGLLSPFHFARRSNGDDDITMRILYCGICHTDLGMLKNHHGISLYPLVPGYMSLAPFLY
;
A
#
# COMPACT_ATOMS: atom_id res chain seq x y z
N MET A 1 -21.48 -22.00 -2.90
CA MET A 1 -21.94 -21.49 -4.21
C MET A 1 -22.63 -20.17 -3.91
N GLU A 2 -22.23 -18.99 -4.33
CA GLU A 2 -21.12 -18.50 -5.16
C GLU A 2 -21.24 -16.97 -4.99
N ALA A 3 -20.72 -16.39 -3.90
CA ALA A 3 -20.77 -14.95 -3.71
C ALA A 3 -19.58 -14.33 -4.45
N SER A 4 -19.82 -14.07 -5.74
CA SER A 4 -19.33 -12.91 -6.48
C SER A 4 -17.90 -12.48 -6.17
N GLN A 5 -16.95 -13.18 -6.80
CA GLN A 5 -15.68 -12.58 -7.21
C GLN A 5 -16.00 -11.43 -8.19
N GLU A 6 -16.36 -10.26 -7.66
CA GLU A 6 -16.33 -9.03 -8.43
C GLU A 6 -14.88 -8.75 -8.81
N LYS A 7 -14.64 -9.06 -10.07
CA LYS A 7 -13.48 -8.81 -10.89
C LYS A 7 -12.96 -7.37 -10.68
N LEU A 8 -12.08 -7.16 -9.70
CA LEU A 8 -11.34 -5.91 -9.56
C LEU A 8 -10.24 -5.89 -10.63
N GLN A 9 -10.61 -5.72 -11.91
CA GLN A 9 -9.66 -5.34 -12.95
C GLN A 9 -9.27 -3.89 -12.71
N SER A 10 -8.31 -3.72 -11.82
CA SER A 10 -7.66 -2.46 -11.57
C SER A 10 -6.56 -2.30 -12.63
N ASP A 11 -6.63 -1.21 -13.40
CA ASP A 11 -5.77 -1.04 -14.59
C ASP A 11 -4.39 -0.45 -14.25
N HIS A 12 -4.23 0.10 -13.04
CA HIS A 12 -2.96 0.67 -12.59
C HIS A 12 -2.13 -0.36 -11.82
N LYS A 13 -1.26 -1.07 -12.54
CA LYS A 13 -0.23 -1.91 -11.90
C LYS A 13 0.71 -1.03 -11.09
N ALA A 14 0.89 -1.40 -9.83
CA ALA A 14 1.76 -0.73 -8.88
C ALA A 14 2.76 -1.73 -8.29
N PHE A 15 3.90 -1.21 -7.87
CA PHE A 15 4.97 -1.96 -7.24
C PHE A 15 5.37 -1.27 -5.95
N GLY A 16 5.64 -2.06 -4.92
CA GLY A 16 6.09 -1.57 -3.62
C GLY A 16 6.72 -2.69 -2.82
N TRP A 17 7.01 -2.40 -1.56
CA TRP A 17 7.51 -3.38 -0.61
C TRP A 17 6.43 -3.61 0.44
N ALA A 18 6.12 -4.88 0.71
CA ALA A 18 5.10 -5.26 1.67
C ALA A 18 5.68 -6.24 2.70
N ALA A 19 5.19 -6.14 3.93
CA ALA A 19 5.29 -7.23 4.89
C ALA A 19 4.14 -8.21 4.65
N THR A 20 4.45 -9.50 4.76
CA THR A 20 3.47 -10.59 4.64
C THR A 20 3.08 -11.16 6.00
N ASP A 21 3.83 -10.84 7.05
CA ASP A 21 3.62 -11.32 8.41
C ASP A 21 4.19 -10.33 9.45
N SER A 22 4.01 -10.67 10.73
CA SER A 22 4.43 -9.86 11.87
C SER A 22 5.94 -9.85 12.16
N SER A 23 6.77 -10.53 11.37
CA SER A 23 8.23 -10.36 11.43
C SER A 23 8.64 -8.93 11.07
N GLY A 24 7.82 -8.25 10.26
CA GLY A 24 8.10 -6.93 9.73
C GLY A 24 9.16 -6.94 8.62
N LEU A 25 9.50 -8.11 8.08
CA LEU A 25 10.39 -8.20 6.91
C LEU A 25 9.63 -7.76 5.66
N LEU A 26 10.19 -6.77 4.97
CA LEU A 26 9.63 -6.26 3.73
C LEU A 26 10.17 -7.05 2.54
N SER A 27 9.28 -7.39 1.61
CA SER A 27 9.61 -8.05 0.35
C SER A 27 8.94 -7.36 -0.84
N PRO A 28 9.52 -7.46 -2.06
CA PRO A 28 8.91 -6.90 -3.26
C PRO A 28 7.49 -7.42 -3.49
N PHE A 29 6.55 -6.51 -3.71
CA PHE A 29 5.13 -6.83 -3.84
C PHE A 29 4.50 -6.07 -5.01
N HIS A 30 3.84 -6.83 -5.89
CA HIS A 30 3.09 -6.28 -7.01
C HIS A 30 1.61 -6.27 -6.65
N PHE A 31 0.97 -5.13 -6.84
CA PHE A 31 -0.45 -4.97 -6.59
C PHE A 31 -1.06 -4.05 -7.64
N ALA A 32 -2.37 -3.95 -7.62
CA ALA A 32 -3.11 -3.17 -8.58
C ALA A 32 -3.91 -2.10 -7.82
N ARG A 33 -3.91 -0.87 -8.33
CA ARG A 33 -4.70 0.26 -7.83
C ARG A 33 -5.89 0.51 -8.73
N ARG A 34 -7.04 0.85 -8.13
CA ARG A 34 -8.26 1.16 -8.87
C ARG A 34 -8.03 2.27 -9.92
N SER A 35 -8.87 2.28 -10.95
CA SER A 35 -8.94 3.41 -11.87
C SER A 35 -9.32 4.69 -11.09
N ASN A 36 -8.88 5.82 -11.61
CA ASN A 36 -9.27 7.11 -11.04
C ASN A 36 -10.74 7.36 -11.35
N GLY A 37 -11.49 7.79 -10.35
CA GLY A 37 -12.75 8.51 -10.55
C GLY A 37 -12.48 10.00 -10.75
N ASP A 38 -13.56 10.77 -10.87
CA ASP A 38 -13.49 12.20 -11.22
C ASP A 38 -12.73 13.06 -10.19
N ASP A 39 -12.72 12.63 -8.92
CA ASP A 39 -12.06 13.33 -7.82
C ASP A 39 -10.71 12.71 -7.41
N ASP A 40 -10.20 11.72 -8.16
CA ASP A 40 -8.99 10.99 -7.79
C ASP A 40 -7.75 11.48 -8.51
N ILE A 41 -6.67 11.61 -7.74
CA ILE A 41 -5.36 12.00 -8.25
C ILE A 41 -4.41 10.81 -8.17
N THR A 42 -3.79 10.47 -9.30
CA THR A 42 -2.64 9.55 -9.33
C THR A 42 -1.36 10.36 -9.24
N MET A 43 -0.51 10.03 -8.27
CA MET A 43 0.80 10.65 -8.14
C MET A 43 1.89 9.59 -8.20
N ARG A 44 3.01 9.93 -8.84
CA ARG A 44 4.22 9.14 -8.74
C ARG A 44 4.94 9.51 -7.45
N ILE A 45 5.07 8.55 -6.55
CA ILE A 45 5.81 8.73 -5.31
C ILE A 45 7.30 8.77 -5.65
N LEU A 46 7.96 9.89 -5.37
CA LEU A 46 9.42 10.01 -5.50
C LEU A 46 10.13 9.68 -4.18
N TYR A 47 9.51 10.06 -3.06
CA TYR A 47 10.07 9.88 -1.72
C TYR A 47 8.98 9.44 -0.74
N CYS A 48 9.31 8.48 0.12
CA CYS A 48 8.48 8.08 1.25
C CYS A 48 9.32 8.23 2.53
N GLY A 49 8.79 8.96 3.51
CA GLY A 49 9.39 9.01 4.84
C GLY A 49 9.12 7.73 5.61
N ILE A 50 10.00 7.37 6.53
CA ILE A 50 9.81 6.27 7.47
C ILE A 50 9.66 6.86 8.86
N CYS A 51 8.62 6.47 9.58
CA CYS A 51 8.36 6.91 10.95
C CYS A 51 8.21 5.72 11.92
N HIS A 52 8.16 6.01 13.22
CA HIS A 52 7.97 4.99 14.25
C HIS A 52 6.65 4.21 14.08
N THR A 53 5.61 4.86 13.54
CA THR A 53 4.31 4.22 13.27
C THR A 53 4.43 3.11 12.24
N ASP A 54 5.29 3.25 11.22
CA ASP A 54 5.49 2.20 10.22
C ASP A 54 6.06 0.93 10.88
N LEU A 55 7.03 1.07 11.78
CA LEU A 55 7.59 -0.07 12.52
C LEU A 55 6.55 -0.75 13.43
N GLY A 56 5.74 0.04 14.12
CA GLY A 56 4.66 -0.47 14.97
C GLY A 56 3.63 -1.29 14.20
N MET A 57 3.28 -0.83 12.99
CA MET A 57 2.36 -1.53 12.09
C MET A 57 3.01 -2.77 11.48
N LEU A 58 4.27 -2.69 11.03
CA LEU A 58 4.98 -3.83 10.44
C LEU A 58 5.12 -5.02 11.40
N LYS A 59 5.41 -4.74 12.68
CA LYS A 59 5.55 -5.77 13.71
C LYS A 59 4.24 -6.13 14.43
N ASN A 60 3.12 -5.56 14.00
CA ASN A 60 1.82 -5.75 14.60
C ASN A 60 1.79 -5.53 16.13
N HIS A 61 2.46 -4.47 16.62
CA HIS A 61 2.60 -4.25 18.07
C HIS A 61 1.24 -4.09 18.79
N HIS A 62 0.24 -3.57 18.08
CA HIS A 62 -1.11 -3.36 18.60
C HIS A 62 -2.11 -4.46 18.22
N GLY A 63 -1.69 -5.51 17.49
CA GLY A 63 -2.56 -6.63 17.10
C GLY A 63 -3.59 -6.32 16.01
N ILE A 64 -3.52 -5.15 15.35
CA ILE A 64 -4.51 -4.67 14.37
C ILE A 64 -4.02 -4.71 12.91
N SER A 65 -2.77 -5.11 12.66
CA SER A 65 -2.18 -5.08 11.32
C SER A 65 -2.76 -6.17 10.42
N LEU A 66 -3.17 -5.77 9.22
CA LEU A 66 -3.65 -6.65 8.16
C LEU A 66 -2.56 -6.83 7.11
N TYR A 67 -2.24 -8.08 6.78
CA TYR A 67 -1.23 -8.43 5.77
C TYR A 67 -1.91 -8.93 4.49
N PRO A 68 -1.37 -8.65 3.29
CA PRO A 68 -0.10 -7.95 3.02
C PRO A 68 -0.18 -6.44 3.30
N LEU A 69 0.81 -5.93 4.05
CA LEU A 69 0.87 -4.54 4.50
C LEU A 69 1.97 -3.78 3.78
N VAL A 70 1.62 -2.75 3.02
CA VAL A 70 2.56 -1.79 2.42
C VAL A 70 2.63 -0.56 3.34
N PRO A 71 3.75 -0.32 4.06
CA PRO A 71 3.90 0.86 4.92
C PRO A 71 4.11 2.12 4.08
N GLY A 72 3.95 3.31 4.68
CA GLY A 72 4.10 4.59 3.97
C GLY A 72 3.09 5.66 4.33
N TYR A 73 2.72 5.75 5.62
CA TYR A 73 1.77 6.77 6.11
C TYR A 73 2.20 8.20 5.76
N MET A 74 3.51 8.47 5.76
CA MET A 74 4.08 9.75 5.35
C MET A 74 4.69 9.66 3.95
N SER A 75 3.83 9.78 2.92
CA SER A 75 4.27 9.89 1.53
C SER A 75 4.42 11.37 1.13
N LEU A 76 5.60 11.75 0.61
CA LEU A 76 5.82 13.08 0.04
C LEU A 76 5.81 12.97 -1.50
N ALA A 77 4.73 13.41 -2.12
CA ALA A 77 4.69 13.65 -3.56
C ALA A 77 5.06 15.11 -3.82
N PRO A 78 6.19 15.43 -4.46
CA PRO A 78 6.43 16.79 -4.90
C PRO A 78 5.42 17.08 -6.03
N PHE A 79 4.52 18.03 -5.78
CA PHE A 79 3.80 18.72 -6.85
C PHE A 79 4.84 19.56 -7.61
N LEU A 80 5.40 18.96 -8.67
CA LEU A 80 6.12 19.74 -9.67
C LEU A 80 5.05 20.33 -10.60
N TYR A 81 4.94 21.66 -10.61
CA TYR A 81 4.18 22.43 -11.60
C TYR A 81 4.75 22.23 -13.00
#